data_AF-G5RXG7-F1
#
_entry.id   AF-G5RXG7-F1
#
_cell.length_a   1.000
_cell.length_b   1.000
_cell.length_c   1.000
_cell.angle_alpha   90.00
_cell.angle_beta   90.00
_cell.angle_gamma   90.00
#
_symmetry.space_group_name_H-M   'P 1'
#
loop_
_entity.id
_entity.type
_entity.pdbx_description
1 polymer ?
#
loop_
_entity_poly.entity_id
_entity_poly.type
_entity_poly.pdbx_seq_one_letter_code
_entity_poly.pdbx_strand_id
1 'polypeptide(L)'
;MLQSLQANRYSVPMWYHDYDGIYWADGRTLDVEGGDYQVIENVRVVDKASRRVRLRAIPKIADRSLNSTPGSIAAHETYFGKPLREMAISTQINGVEFPGEVKPPKDGDITITWTSSEAVQIYLVVRPYESAKEIGVSIELDTSLES
;
A
#
# COMPACT_ATOMS: atom_id res chain seq x y z
N MET A 1 20.21 -16.66 16.46
CA MET A 1 19.27 -16.22 17.50
C MET A 1 18.26 -15.21 16.97
N LEU A 2 18.67 -14.05 16.43
CA LEU A 2 17.74 -13.03 15.93
C LEU A 2 16.80 -13.54 14.82
N GLN A 3 17.33 -14.30 13.85
CA GLN A 3 16.52 -14.93 12.80
C GLN A 3 15.44 -15.87 13.37
N SER A 4 15.76 -16.63 14.42
CA SER A 4 14.81 -17.54 15.07
C SER A 4 13.69 -16.79 15.78
N LEU A 5 14.00 -15.66 16.42
CA LEU A 5 12.99 -14.79 17.03
C LEU A 5 12.12 -14.13 15.96
N GLN A 6 12.71 -13.66 14.86
CA GLN A 6 11.96 -13.10 13.74
C GLN A 6 11.02 -14.14 13.11
N ALA A 7 11.48 -15.40 12.95
CA ALA A 7 10.64 -16.49 12.45
C ALA A 7 9.44 -16.75 13.37
N ASN A 8 9.61 -16.53 14.67
CA ASN A 8 8.54 -16.57 15.68
C ASN A 8 7.74 -15.25 15.80
N ARG A 9 7.78 -14.40 14.77
CA ARG A 9 6.99 -13.15 14.66
C ARG A 9 7.33 -12.05 15.66
N TYR A 10 8.56 -12.06 16.21
CA TYR A 10 9.06 -10.94 17.00
C TYR A 10 9.74 -9.89 16.10
N SER A 11 9.46 -8.61 16.35
CA SER A 11 10.36 -7.54 15.91
C SER A 11 11.63 -7.59 16.76
N VAL A 12 12.79 -7.67 16.12
CA VAL A 12 14.08 -7.80 16.80
C VAL A 12 14.97 -6.59 16.54
N PRO A 13 15.72 -6.12 17.56
CA PRO A 13 16.76 -5.13 17.33
C PRO A 13 17.89 -5.72 16.49
N MET A 14 18.47 -4.91 15.62
CA MET A 14 19.55 -5.25 14.71
C MET A 14 20.65 -4.20 14.83
N TRP A 15 21.90 -4.63 14.84
CA TRP A 15 23.06 -3.75 14.73
C TRP A 15 23.90 -4.20 13.53
N TYR A 16 24.60 -3.26 12.89
CA TYR A 16 25.51 -3.53 11.79
C TYR A 16 26.90 -3.07 12.21
N HIS A 17 27.93 -3.89 11.93
CA HIS A 17 29.28 -3.65 12.44
C HIS A 17 29.84 -2.26 12.05
N ASP A 18 29.52 -1.82 10.83
CA ASP A 18 30.05 -0.59 10.23
C ASP A 18 29.00 0.53 10.12
N TYR A 19 27.87 0.41 10.83
CA TYR A 19 26.80 1.42 10.82
C TYR A 19 26.33 1.71 12.25
N ASP A 20 26.54 2.96 12.69
CA ASP A 20 26.31 3.38 14.07
C ASP A 20 24.86 3.22 14.52
N GLY A 21 24.65 2.70 15.72
CA GLY A 21 23.33 2.59 16.36
C GLY A 21 22.65 1.21 16.31
N ILE A 22 21.42 1.17 16.83
CA ILE A 22 20.56 -0.01 16.87
C ILE A 22 19.28 0.29 16.09
N TYR A 23 18.93 -0.62 15.18
CA TYR A 23 17.81 -0.52 14.26
C TYR A 23 16.80 -1.64 14.50
N TRP A 24 15.68 -1.60 13.81
CA TRP A 24 14.73 -2.72 13.75
C TRP A 24 15.03 -3.58 12.52
N ALA A 25 15.05 -4.91 12.69
CA ALA A 25 15.28 -5.82 11.57
C ALA A 25 14.12 -5.79 10.56
N ASP A 26 12.88 -5.97 11.03
CA ASP A 26 11.68 -5.88 10.21
C ASP A 26 10.44 -5.53 11.04
N GLY A 27 9.44 -4.95 10.39
CA GLY A 27 8.14 -4.59 10.96
C GLY A 27 7.14 -5.75 10.94
N ARG A 28 7.57 -6.95 11.34
CA ARG A 28 6.72 -8.15 11.28
C ARG A 28 5.51 -8.04 12.21
N THR A 29 4.35 -8.49 11.74
CA THR A 29 3.12 -8.57 12.54
C THR A 29 2.89 -9.99 13.05
N LEU A 30 1.81 -10.17 13.82
CA LEU A 30 1.40 -11.49 14.32
C LEU A 30 0.53 -12.28 13.32
N ASP A 31 0.39 -11.80 12.08
CA ASP A 31 -0.40 -12.47 11.04
C ASP A 31 0.10 -13.90 10.75
N VAL A 32 -0.79 -14.74 10.24
CA VAL A 32 -0.48 -16.12 9.87
C VAL A 32 0.47 -16.17 8.67
N GLU A 33 1.22 -17.27 8.55
CA GLU A 33 2.04 -17.50 7.37
C GLU A 33 1.17 -17.54 6.10
N GLY A 34 1.59 -16.81 5.08
CA GLY A 34 0.81 -16.61 3.84
C GLY A 34 -0.26 -15.52 3.93
N GLY A 35 -0.46 -14.88 5.09
CA GLY A 35 -1.38 -13.76 5.24
C GLY A 35 -0.90 -12.48 4.55
N ASP A 36 -1.84 -11.63 4.15
CA ASP A 36 -1.58 -10.37 3.42
C ASP A 36 -0.92 -9.28 4.29
N TYR A 37 -1.02 -9.40 5.61
CA TYR A 37 -0.67 -8.35 6.57
C TYR A 37 0.49 -8.75 7.48
N GLN A 38 1.37 -9.64 7.02
CA GLN A 38 2.56 -10.10 7.76
C GLN A 38 3.57 -8.99 8.09
N VAL A 39 3.47 -7.83 7.44
CA VAL A 39 4.39 -6.69 7.63
C VAL A 39 3.64 -5.37 7.79
N ILE A 40 4.17 -4.51 8.65
CA ILE A 40 3.51 -3.27 9.08
C ILE A 40 3.38 -2.23 7.96
N GLU A 41 4.30 -2.21 7.00
CA GLU A 41 4.26 -1.28 5.86
C GLU A 41 3.00 -1.49 5.00
N ASN A 42 2.57 -2.74 4.80
CA ASN A 42 1.34 -3.05 4.07
C ASN A 42 0.12 -2.65 4.91
N VAL A 43 0.11 -3.03 6.19
CA VAL A 43 -0.98 -2.71 7.12
C VAL A 43 -1.24 -1.23 7.11
N ARG A 44 -0.23 -0.39 7.38
CA ARG A 44 -0.40 1.06 7.54
C ARG A 44 -0.95 1.74 6.29
N VAL A 45 -0.49 1.33 5.11
CA VAL A 45 -0.94 1.90 3.83
C VAL A 45 -2.40 1.55 3.57
N VAL A 46 -2.80 0.28 3.73
CA VAL A 46 -4.19 -0.15 3.51
C VAL A 46 -5.12 0.49 4.53
N ASP A 47 -4.71 0.55 5.79
CA ASP A 47 -5.47 1.20 6.88
C ASP A 47 -5.72 2.69 6.59
N LYS A 48 -4.70 3.39 6.08
CA LYS A 48 -4.82 4.80 5.68
C LYS A 48 -5.80 4.96 4.52
N ALA A 49 -5.73 4.10 3.50
CA ALA A 49 -6.66 4.11 2.38
C ALA A 49 -8.10 3.90 2.86
N SER A 50 -8.33 2.88 3.70
CA SER A 50 -9.64 2.56 4.30
C SER A 50 -10.25 3.76 5.04
N ARG A 51 -9.46 4.43 5.91
CA ARG A 51 -9.92 5.62 6.64
C ARG A 51 -10.35 6.75 5.69
N ARG A 52 -9.59 7.00 4.63
CA ARG A 52 -9.91 8.05 3.65
C ARG A 52 -11.15 7.72 2.82
N VAL A 53 -11.29 6.47 2.39
CA VAL A 53 -12.46 5.99 1.63
C VAL A 53 -13.72 6.07 2.50
N ARG A 54 -13.64 5.67 3.78
CA ARG A 54 -14.76 5.75 4.72
C ARG A 54 -15.34 7.17 4.82
N LEU A 55 -14.48 8.19 4.93
CA LEU A 55 -14.93 9.59 5.01
C LEU A 55 -15.68 10.04 3.76
N ARG A 56 -15.39 9.44 2.60
CA ARG A 56 -16.11 9.68 1.34
C ARG A 56 -17.42 8.88 1.25
N ALA A 57 -17.50 7.72 1.89
CA ALA A 57 -18.70 6.88 1.88
C ALA A 57 -19.82 7.41 2.78
N ILE A 58 -19.49 7.97 3.95
CA ILE A 58 -20.48 8.51 4.90
C ILE A 58 -21.49 9.48 4.26
N PRO A 59 -21.08 10.52 3.49
CA PRO A 59 -22.03 11.45 2.87
C PRO A 59 -22.86 10.84 1.73
N LYS A 60 -22.59 9.58 1.34
CA LYS A 60 -23.35 8.85 0.31
C LYS A 60 -24.46 7.97 0.87
N ILE A 61 -24.60 7.90 2.19
CA ILE A 61 -25.74 7.23 2.82
C ILE A 61 -27.03 7.99 2.49
N ALA A 62 -28.01 7.29 1.94
CA ALA A 62 -29.29 7.85 1.47
C ALA A 62 -29.19 8.96 0.39
N ASP A 63 -28.04 9.11 -0.25
CA ASP A 63 -27.84 10.03 -1.38
C ASP A 63 -28.27 9.36 -2.69
N ARG A 64 -29.38 9.81 -3.28
CA ARG A 64 -29.92 9.26 -4.55
C ARG A 64 -28.98 9.44 -5.75
N SER A 65 -27.96 10.29 -5.65
CA SER A 65 -26.94 10.40 -6.70
C SER A 65 -26.12 9.12 -6.84
N LEU A 66 -25.94 8.35 -5.75
CA LEU A 66 -25.43 6.98 -5.77
C LEU A 66 -26.62 6.03 -5.94
N ASN A 67 -26.75 5.44 -7.13
CA ASN A 67 -27.81 4.52 -7.49
C ASN A 67 -27.29 3.41 -8.42
N SER A 68 -28.15 2.49 -8.83
CA SER A 68 -27.79 1.31 -9.62
C SER A 68 -27.68 1.56 -11.13
N THR A 69 -27.85 2.80 -11.60
CA THR A 69 -27.66 3.11 -13.02
C THR A 69 -26.18 3.05 -13.40
N PRO A 70 -25.83 2.62 -14.63
CA PRO A 70 -24.43 2.55 -15.06
C PRO A 70 -23.67 3.87 -14.95
N GLY A 71 -24.33 5.00 -15.29
CA GLY A 71 -23.72 6.32 -15.19
C GLY A 71 -23.43 6.74 -13.74
N SER A 72 -24.32 6.41 -12.81
CA SER A 72 -24.08 6.66 -11.37
C SER A 72 -22.92 5.81 -10.85
N ILE A 73 -22.89 4.51 -11.21
CA ILE A 73 -21.83 3.59 -10.80
C ILE A 73 -20.47 4.10 -11.29
N ALA A 74 -20.32 4.39 -12.58
CA ALA A 74 -19.05 4.85 -13.14
C ALA A 74 -18.56 6.17 -12.50
N ALA A 75 -19.48 7.11 -12.25
CA ALA A 75 -19.17 8.36 -11.55
C ALA A 75 -18.72 8.11 -10.11
N HIS A 76 -19.34 7.16 -9.41
CA HIS A 76 -19.02 6.84 -8.02
C HIS A 76 -17.77 5.98 -7.88
N GLU A 77 -17.45 5.10 -8.83
CA GLU A 77 -16.16 4.41 -8.89
C GLU A 77 -15.02 5.42 -8.97
N THR A 78 -15.17 6.41 -9.85
CA THR A 78 -14.24 7.55 -9.93
C THR A 78 -14.17 8.32 -8.60
N TYR A 79 -15.32 8.58 -7.96
CA TYR A 79 -15.39 9.30 -6.68
C TYR A 79 -14.70 8.55 -5.53
N PHE A 80 -14.90 7.22 -5.42
CA PHE A 80 -14.33 6.37 -4.38
C PHE A 80 -12.88 6.00 -4.67
N GLY A 81 -12.43 6.03 -5.93
CA GLY A 81 -11.03 5.87 -6.31
C GLY A 81 -10.16 7.10 -6.05
N LYS A 82 -10.74 8.26 -5.71
CA LYS A 82 -9.98 9.51 -5.45
C LYS A 82 -8.87 9.34 -4.38
N PRO A 83 -9.12 8.73 -3.20
CA PRO A 83 -8.06 8.55 -2.20
C PRO A 83 -6.86 7.75 -2.71
N LEU A 84 -7.09 6.70 -3.50
CA LEU A 84 -6.01 5.89 -4.07
C LEU A 84 -5.20 6.67 -5.10
N ARG A 85 -5.87 7.47 -5.94
CA ARG A 85 -5.17 8.38 -6.88
C ARG A 85 -4.33 9.41 -6.16
N GLU A 86 -4.85 10.03 -5.09
CA GLU A 86 -4.08 10.98 -4.27
C GLU A 86 -2.87 10.32 -3.58
N MET A 87 -3.04 9.09 -3.09
CA MET A 87 -1.96 8.33 -2.46
C MET A 87 -0.91 7.82 -3.47
N ALA A 88 -1.23 7.81 -4.77
CA ALA A 88 -0.31 7.38 -5.82
C ALA A 88 0.59 8.50 -6.37
N ILE A 89 0.32 9.75 -6.01
CA ILE A 89 1.08 10.92 -6.49
C ILE A 89 2.47 10.93 -5.85
N SER A 90 3.52 10.97 -6.68
CA SER A 90 4.87 11.27 -6.20
C SER A 90 5.00 12.74 -5.81
N THR A 91 5.78 13.02 -4.77
CA THR A 91 6.00 14.38 -4.27
C THR A 91 7.49 14.71 -4.35
N GLN A 92 7.83 15.91 -4.83
CA GLN A 92 9.21 16.39 -4.78
C GLN A 92 9.42 17.33 -3.59
N ILE A 93 10.48 17.08 -2.83
CA ILE A 93 10.92 17.97 -1.74
C ILE A 93 12.41 18.23 -1.96
N ASN A 94 12.78 19.50 -2.13
CA ASN A 94 14.17 19.92 -2.39
C ASN A 94 14.83 19.19 -3.59
N GLY A 95 14.06 18.93 -4.65
CA GLY A 95 14.55 18.23 -5.86
C GLY A 95 14.69 16.71 -5.71
N VAL A 96 14.35 16.13 -4.56
CA VAL A 96 14.28 14.69 -4.35
C VAL A 96 12.84 14.22 -4.56
N GLU A 97 12.65 13.28 -5.48
CA GLU A 97 11.36 12.64 -5.72
C GLU A 97 11.10 11.53 -4.70
N PHE A 98 9.97 11.65 -3.99
CA PHE A 98 9.44 10.62 -3.12
C PHE A 98 8.26 9.93 -3.84
N PRO A 99 8.30 8.60 -3.99
CA PRO A 99 7.20 7.89 -4.62
C PRO A 99 5.90 8.02 -3.79
N GLY A 100 4.77 7.84 -4.46
CA GLY A 100 3.49 7.68 -3.76
C GLY A 100 3.49 6.44 -2.85
N GLU A 101 2.49 6.35 -1.98
CA GLU A 101 2.34 5.22 -1.04
C GLU A 101 1.78 3.96 -1.71
N VAL A 102 1.01 4.14 -2.80
CA VAL A 102 0.39 3.06 -3.57
C VAL A 102 0.60 3.26 -5.05
N LYS A 103 0.60 2.18 -5.82
CA LYS A 103 0.53 2.23 -7.27
C LYS A 103 -0.82 2.82 -7.71
N PRO A 104 -0.88 3.53 -8.85
CA PRO A 104 -2.15 4.02 -9.38
C PRO A 104 -3.19 2.90 -9.50
N PRO A 105 -4.46 3.15 -9.14
CA PRO A 105 -5.52 2.18 -9.38
C PRO A 105 -5.72 1.95 -10.88
N LYS A 106 -6.08 0.73 -11.24
CA LYS A 106 -6.40 0.26 -12.58
C LYS A 106 -7.92 0.17 -12.75
N ASP A 107 -8.37 0.08 -13.98
CA ASP A 107 -9.78 -0.21 -14.28
C ASP A 107 -10.22 -1.51 -13.60
N GLY A 108 -11.39 -1.48 -12.94
CA GLY A 108 -11.92 -2.58 -12.15
C GLY A 108 -11.45 -2.63 -10.68
N ASP A 109 -10.46 -1.84 -10.28
CA ASP A 109 -10.00 -1.81 -8.88
C ASP A 109 -11.00 -1.21 -7.92
N ILE A 110 -11.94 -0.41 -8.43
CA ILE A 110 -13.07 0.10 -7.68
C ILE A 110 -14.29 -0.45 -8.37
N THR A 111 -15.06 -1.28 -7.67
CA THR A 111 -16.29 -1.87 -8.18
C THR A 111 -17.42 -1.60 -7.20
N ILE A 112 -18.58 -1.23 -7.71
CA ILE A 112 -19.78 -1.00 -6.90
C ILE A 112 -20.84 -2.04 -7.27
N THR A 113 -21.38 -2.73 -6.28
CA THR A 113 -22.42 -3.75 -6.45
C THR A 113 -23.58 -3.49 -5.51
N TRP A 114 -24.78 -3.32 -6.07
CA TRP A 114 -26.00 -3.24 -5.29
C TRP A 114 -26.45 -4.64 -4.91
N THR A 115 -26.60 -4.89 -3.61
CA THR A 115 -27.05 -6.18 -3.07
C THR A 115 -28.55 -6.18 -2.78
N SER A 116 -29.17 -5.01 -2.67
CA SER A 116 -30.63 -4.82 -2.60
C SER A 116 -31.00 -3.41 -3.10
N SER A 117 -32.26 -3.00 -2.93
CA SER A 117 -32.71 -1.61 -3.18
C SER A 117 -32.12 -0.59 -2.20
N GLU A 118 -31.56 -1.02 -1.08
CA GLU A 118 -31.08 -0.17 0.01
C GLU A 118 -29.63 -0.45 0.43
N ALA A 119 -29.06 -1.57 -0.02
CA ALA A 119 -27.71 -1.99 0.32
C ALA A 119 -26.79 -1.99 -0.91
N VAL A 120 -25.61 -1.40 -0.73
CA VAL A 120 -24.56 -1.30 -1.74
C VAL A 120 -23.22 -1.71 -1.13
N GLN A 121 -22.45 -2.48 -1.87
CA GLN A 121 -21.11 -2.89 -1.54
C GLN A 121 -20.13 -2.19 -2.48
N ILE A 122 -19.08 -1.62 -1.89
CA ILE A 122 -17.99 -1.00 -2.64
C ILE A 122 -16.74 -1.83 -2.37
N TYR A 123 -16.11 -2.31 -3.44
CA TYR A 123 -14.87 -3.08 -3.39
C TYR A 123 -13.73 -2.21 -3.89
N LEU A 124 -12.59 -2.28 -3.21
CA LEU A 124 -11.39 -1.54 -3.58
C LEU A 124 -10.15 -2.46 -3.54
N VAL A 125 -9.30 -2.35 -4.56
CA VAL A 125 -7.99 -2.99 -4.61
C VAL A 125 -6.90 -1.96 -4.32
N VAL A 126 -6.09 -2.22 -3.28
CA VAL A 126 -4.97 -1.36 -2.89
C VAL A 126 -3.67 -2.08 -3.19
N ARG A 127 -2.72 -1.39 -3.82
CA ARG A 127 -1.40 -1.94 -4.15
C ARG A 127 -0.28 -1.04 -3.64
N PRO A 128 0.33 -1.33 -2.49
CA PRO A 128 1.53 -0.62 -2.04
C PRO A 128 2.68 -0.77 -3.05
N TYR A 129 3.63 0.16 -3.03
CA TYR A 129 4.91 -0.04 -3.71
C TYR A 129 5.78 -1.05 -2.95
N GLU A 130 6.73 -1.64 -3.68
CA GLU A 130 7.69 -2.58 -3.15
C GLU A 130 8.57 -1.95 -2.05
N SER A 131 8.88 -2.73 -1.01
CA SER A 131 9.85 -2.38 0.02
C SER A 131 10.93 -3.47 0.06
N ALA A 132 12.15 -3.11 -0.34
CA ALA A 132 13.26 -4.07 -0.39
C ALA A 132 13.62 -4.54 1.03
N LYS A 133 13.61 -5.86 1.23
CA LYS A 133 14.02 -6.52 2.49
C LYS A 133 15.39 -7.20 2.39
N GLU A 134 15.85 -7.42 1.18
CA GLU A 134 17.15 -8.00 0.86
C GLU A 134 17.72 -7.25 -0.35
N ILE A 135 19.02 -7.00 -0.33
CA ILE A 135 19.74 -6.32 -1.42
C ILE A 135 20.95 -7.17 -1.76
N GLY A 136 21.01 -7.65 -3.00
CA GLY A 136 22.20 -8.26 -3.58
C GLY A 136 23.00 -7.21 -4.36
N VAL A 137 24.30 -7.14 -4.13
CA VAL A 137 25.22 -6.26 -4.87
C VAL A 137 26.29 -7.12 -5.52
N SER A 138 26.41 -7.03 -6.84
CA SER A 138 27.49 -7.67 -7.62
C SER A 138 28.39 -6.58 -8.18
N ILE A 139 29.70 -6.77 -8.05
CA ILE A 139 30.71 -5.80 -8.50
C ILE A 139 31.61 -6.50 -9.51
N GLU A 140 31.66 -5.96 -10.74
CA GLU A 140 32.59 -6.37 -11.78
C GLU A 140 33.73 -5.35 -11.90
N LEU A 141 34.96 -5.83 -12.02
CA LEU A 141 36.13 -5.00 -12.34
C LEU A 141 36.37 -5.07 -13.85
N ASP A 142 36.01 -4.01 -14.56
CA ASP A 142 36.37 -3.83 -15.97
C ASP A 142 37.74 -3.13 -16.05
N THR A 143 38.73 -3.82 -16.61
CA THR A 143 40.07 -3.27 -16.90
C THR A 143 40.33 -3.16 -18.40
N SER A 144 39.31 -3.29 -19.25
CA SER A 144 39.45 -3.04 -20.68
C SER A 144 39.67 -1.54 -20.88
N LEU A 145 40.90 -1.18 -21.24
CA LEU A 145 41.27 0.18 -21.60
C LEU A 145 40.63 0.53 -22.95
N GLU A 146 40.04 1.73 -23.05
CA GLU A 146 39.82 2.42 -24.31
C GLU A 146 41.13 2.36 -25.13
N SER A 147 41.12 1.61 -26.22
CA SER A 147 42.20 1.57 -27.21
C SER A 147 42.19 2.82 -28.08
#